data_AF-A0A091C7Q5-F1
#
_entry.id   AF-A0A091C7Q5-F1
#
_cell.length_a   1.000
_cell.length_b   1.000
_cell.length_c   1.000
_cell.angle_alpha   90.00
_cell.angle_beta   90.00
_cell.angle_gamma   90.00
#
_symmetry.space_group_name_H-M   'P 1'
#
loop_
_entity.id
_entity.type
_entity.pdbx_description
1 polymer ?
#
loop_
_entity_poly.entity_id
_entity_poly.type
_entity_poly.pdbx_seq_one_letter_code
_entity_poly.pdbx_strand_id
1 'polypeptide(L)' 'MESYPEGFEQLQISSHTWAVFEAIGEMPETLLKTWERVYTEWFPTSGYLFAQAPEIIKGINDTKTEI' A
#
# COMPACT_ATOMS: atom_id res chain seq x y z
N MET A 1 -2.42 29.12 3.54
CA MET A 1 -2.22 27.99 4.46
C MET A 1 -3.28 26.98 4.08
N GLU A 2 -2.90 25.81 3.58
CA GLU A 2 -3.88 24.77 3.27
C GLU A 2 -4.64 24.43 4.57
N SER A 3 -5.97 24.48 4.52
CA SER A 3 -6.83 24.17 5.66
C SER A 3 -7.39 22.76 5.48
N TYR A 4 -7.06 21.86 6.40
CA TYR A 4 -7.68 20.54 6.50
C TYR A 4 -8.82 20.56 7.53
N PRO A 5 -9.78 19.60 7.45
CA PRO A 5 -10.89 19.53 8.41
C PRO A 5 -10.43 19.33 9.86
N GLU A 6 -11.25 19.75 10.83
CA GLU A 6 -10.97 19.55 12.25
C GLU A 6 -10.79 18.05 12.56
N GLY A 7 -9.76 17.71 13.33
CA GLY A 7 -9.40 16.33 13.67
C GLY A 7 -8.54 15.61 12.64
N PHE A 8 -8.14 16.28 11.55
CA PHE A 8 -7.21 15.75 10.55
C PHE A 8 -5.87 16.47 10.59
N GLU A 9 -4.86 15.86 9.97
CA GLU A 9 -3.54 16.45 9.74
C GLU A 9 -3.12 16.19 8.29
N GLN A 10 -2.22 17.02 7.77
CA GLN A 10 -1.64 16.84 6.44
C GLN A 10 -0.31 16.10 6.53
N LEU A 11 -0.21 14.96 5.85
CA LEU A 11 1.03 14.21 5.69
C LEU A 11 1.63 14.48 4.30
N GLN A 12 2.79 15.14 4.26
CA GLN A 12 3.53 15.34 3.02
C GLN A 12 4.40 14.11 2.73
N ILE A 13 4.18 13.48 1.58
CA ILE A 13 4.94 12.32 1.12
C ILE A 13 5.80 12.75 -0.08
N SER A 14 7.12 12.68 0.07
CA SER A 14 8.05 12.93 -1.04
C SER A 14 7.91 11.87 -2.14
N SER A 15 8.40 12.16 -3.35
CA SER A 15 8.43 11.17 -4.43
C SER A 15 9.35 9.99 -4.07
N HIS A 16 8.83 8.77 -4.26
CA HIS A 16 9.53 7.51 -4.03
C HIS A 16 9.28 6.55 -5.20
N THR A 17 10.11 5.52 -5.30
CA THR A 17 9.83 4.36 -6.15
C THR A 17 8.94 3.40 -5.38
N TRP A 18 7.79 3.03 -5.96
CA TRP A 18 6.81 2.15 -5.35
C TRP A 18 6.78 0.80 -6.07
N ALA A 19 6.76 -0.28 -5.32
CA ALA A 19 6.31 -1.57 -5.83
C ALA A 19 4.81 -1.64 -5.61
N VAL A 20 4.05 -1.99 -6.66
CA VAL A 20 2.58 -2.01 -6.64
C VAL A 20 2.10 -3.40 -7.02
N PHE A 21 1.19 -3.96 -6.24
CA PHE A 21 0.62 -5.29 -6.44
C PHE A 21 -0.90 -5.23 -6.45
N GLU A 22 -1.51 -6.02 -7.34
CA GLU A 22 -2.96 -6.15 -7.40
C GLU A 22 -3.43 -7.34 -6.57
N ALA A 23 -4.37 -7.09 -5.67
CA ALA A 23 -5.14 -8.12 -4.96
C ALA A 23 -6.54 -8.21 -5.60
N ILE A 24 -6.87 -9.35 -6.21
CA ILE A 24 -8.14 -9.58 -6.92
C ILE A 24 -8.84 -10.78 -6.29
N GLY A 25 -10.00 -10.56 -5.67
CA GLY A 25 -10.77 -11.60 -5.00
C GLY A 25 -11.59 -11.07 -3.83
N GLU A 26 -12.07 -11.98 -2.97
CA GLU A 26 -12.85 -11.63 -1.78
C GLU A 26 -11.98 -10.88 -0.76
N MET A 27 -12.50 -9.75 -0.28
CA MET A 27 -11.83 -8.91 0.72
C MET A 27 -12.41 -9.18 2.12
N PRO A 28 -11.58 -9.17 3.18
CA PRO A 28 -10.17 -8.77 3.20
C PRO A 28 -9.16 -9.93 2.99
N GLU A 29 -9.63 -11.17 2.78
CA GLU A 29 -8.75 -12.34 2.75
C GLU A 29 -7.71 -12.26 1.63
N THR A 30 -8.12 -11.85 0.44
CA THR A 30 -7.20 -11.73 -0.71
C THR A 30 -6.11 -10.69 -0.46
N LEU A 31 -6.48 -9.54 0.12
CA LEU A 31 -5.55 -8.49 0.50
C LEU A 31 -4.47 -9.00 1.46
N LEU A 32 -4.88 -9.68 2.53
CA LEU A 32 -3.96 -10.22 3.55
C LEU A 32 -3.00 -11.25 2.97
N LYS A 33 -3.50 -12.16 2.11
CA LYS A 33 -2.66 -13.15 1.41
C LYS A 33 -1.67 -12.49 0.46
N THR A 34 -2.08 -11.46 -0.29
CA THR A 34 -1.16 -10.73 -1.16
C THR A 34 -0.05 -10.07 -0.32
N TRP A 35 -0.39 -9.45 0.80
CA TRP A 35 0.60 -8.83 1.69
C TRP A 35 1.59 -9.86 2.27
N GLU A 36 1.11 -11.00 2.75
CA GLU A 36 1.96 -12.09 3.24
C GLU A 36 3.00 -12.49 2.19
N ARG A 37 2.57 -12.68 0.95
CA ARG A 37 3.44 -13.07 -0.16
C ARG A 37 4.40 -11.96 -0.57
N VAL A 38 3.99 -10.69 -0.50
CA VAL A 38 4.89 -9.55 -0.74
C VAL A 38 6.06 -9.59 0.24
N TYR A 39 5.84 -9.78 1.53
CA TYR A 39 6.94 -9.79 2.51
C TYR A 39 7.74 -11.09 2.56
N THR A 40 7.11 -12.23 2.30
CA THR A 40 7.76 -13.55 2.46
C THR A 40 8.38 -14.07 1.17
N GLU A 41 7.81 -13.76 0.01
CA GLU A 41 8.27 -14.26 -1.29
C GLU A 41 9.00 -13.17 -2.08
N TRP A 42 8.32 -12.05 -2.34
CA TRP A 42 8.82 -11.03 -3.28
C TRP A 42 9.91 -10.16 -2.67
N PHE A 43 9.66 -9.54 -1.52
CA PHE A 43 10.55 -8.55 -0.92
C PHE A 43 11.98 -9.08 -0.69
N PRO A 44 12.19 -10.30 -0.12
CA PRO A 44 13.53 -10.83 0.12
C PRO A 44 14.36 -11.06 -1.15
N THR A 45 13.72 -11.18 -2.31
CA THR A 45 14.36 -11.47 -3.60
C THR A 45 14.32 -10.31 -4.59
N SER A 46 13.56 -9.25 -4.29
CA SER A 46 13.29 -8.12 -5.18
C SER A 46 14.49 -7.20 -5.44
N GLY A 47 15.45 -7.16 -4.51
CA GLY A 47 16.52 -6.15 -4.50
C GLY A 47 16.07 -4.76 -4.05
N TYR A 48 14.80 -4.58 -3.68
CA TYR A 48 14.30 -3.34 -3.10
C TYR A 48 14.72 -3.23 -1.62
N LEU A 49 14.78 -1.99 -1.13
CA LEU A 49 14.99 -1.66 0.28
C LEU A 49 13.76 -0.93 0.81
N PHE A 50 13.48 -1.09 2.10
CA PHE A 50 12.45 -0.31 2.77
C PHE A 50 12.77 1.18 2.70
N ALA A 51 11.79 1.96 2.24
CA ALA A 51 11.82 3.41 2.32
C ALA A 51 11.14 3.89 3.61
N GLN A 52 11.54 5.05 4.13
CA GLN A 52 10.80 5.74 5.19
C GLN A 52 9.58 6.46 4.59
N ALA A 53 8.65 5.67 4.07
CA ALA A 53 7.40 6.11 3.48
C ALA A 53 6.26 5.22 4.00
N PRO A 54 5.01 5.71 4.07
CA PRO A 54 3.88 4.88 4.46
C PRO A 54 3.59 3.81 3.42
N GLU A 55 3.00 2.70 3.86
CA GLU A 55 2.37 1.73 2.97
C GLU A 55 0.93 2.18 2.69
N ILE A 56 0.50 2.08 1.43
CA ILE A 56 -0.76 2.67 0.97
C ILE A 56 -1.63 1.59 0.36
N ILE A 57 -2.89 1.54 0.81
CA ILE A 57 -3.91 0.68 0.22
C ILE A 57 -4.85 1.55 -0.60
N LYS A 58 -5.06 1.20 -1.87
CA LYS A 58 -6.04 1.85 -2.74
C LYS A 58 -7.14 0.86 -3.11
N GLY A 59 -8.29 1.01 -2.46
CA GLY A 59 -9.51 0.30 -2.84
C GLY A 59 -10.00 0.79 -4.20
N ILE A 60 -10.03 -0.10 -5.19
CA ILE A 60 -10.55 0.20 -6.53
C ILE A 60 -12.05 -0.12 -6.59
N ASN A 61 -12.43 -1.29 -6.07
CA ASN A 61 -13.80 -1.74 -5.89
C ASN A 61 -13.85 -2.88 -4.85
N ASP A 62 -15.04 -3.44 -4.61
CA ASP A 62 -15.27 -4.47 -3.58
C ASP A 62 -14.45 -5.77 -3.76
N THR A 63 -13.86 -5.98 -4.94
CA THR A 63 -13.11 -7.18 -5.30
C THR A 63 -11.68 -6.90 -5.78
N LYS A 64 -11.28 -5.64 -5.90
CA LYS A 64 -9.96 -5.25 -6.40
C LYS A 64 -9.35 -4.14 -5.54
N THR A 65 -8.14 -4.38 -5.08
CA THR A 65 -7.33 -3.45 -4.30
C THR A 65 -5.90 -3.43 -4.82
N GLU A 66 -5.29 -2.25 -4.86
CA GLU A 66 -3.84 -2.08 -5.06
C GLU A 66 -3.17 -1.89 -3.70
N ILE A 67 -2.05 -2.59 -3.50
CA ILE A 67 -1.12 -2.41 -2.37
C ILE A 67 0.29 -2.10 -2.84
#